data_AF-A0A369XMV7-F1
#
_entry.id   AF-A0A369XMV7-F1
#
_cell.length_a   1.000
_cell.length_b   1.000
_cell.length_c   1.000
_cell.angle_alpha   90.00
_cell.angle_beta   90.00
_cell.angle_gamma   90.00
#
_symmetry.space_group_name_H-M   'P 1'
#
loop_
_entity.id
_entity.type
_entity.pdbx_description
1 polymer ?
#
loop_
_entity_poly.entity_id
_entity_poly.type
_entity_poly.pdbx_seq_one_letter_code
_entity_poly.pdbx_strand_id
1 'polypeptide(L)'
;MAQLAAAAIGLSLIDAAIPLPLPGVKPGLANIVTLIVLARYGWAAAAWVTGLRVFAGGLLLGYFLSPGFFMSLTGALFSLLTLGLAYRLPRRWFGPVSWSILAAFAHIGGQLVLARLWLIPHNGLFLMVPFFAVAALVFGIINGLLATRLLAELSANQSEVENA
;
A
#
# COMPACT_ATOMS: atom_id res chain seq x y z
N MET A 1 22.34 -0.27 -3.39
CA MET A 1 21.15 -1.08 -3.01
C MET A 1 20.91 -1.11 -1.51
N ALA A 2 21.88 -1.54 -0.69
CA ALA A 2 21.74 -1.58 0.78
C ALA A 2 21.50 -0.20 1.43
N GLN A 3 22.19 0.85 0.98
CA GLN A 3 21.99 2.22 1.50
C GLN A 3 20.62 2.83 1.15
N LEU A 4 20.13 2.61 -0.07
CA LEU A 4 18.81 3.09 -0.49
C LEU A 4 17.68 2.29 0.19
N ALA A 5 17.90 1.00 0.46
CA ALA A 5 17.00 0.19 1.29
C ALA A 5 17.01 0.67 2.75
N ALA A 6 18.18 0.98 3.32
CA ALA A 6 18.31 1.53 4.67
C ALA A 6 17.62 2.90 4.81
N ALA A 7 17.72 3.78 3.80
CA ALA A 7 17.02 5.07 3.79
C ALA A 7 15.50 4.91 3.69
N ALA A 8 15.00 3.97 2.87
CA ALA A 8 13.58 3.67 2.78
C ALA A 8 13.02 3.03 4.07
N ILE A 9 13.82 2.19 4.74
CA ILE A 9 13.50 1.59 6.04
C ILE A 9 13.50 2.67 7.14
N GLY A 10 14.49 3.59 7.14
CA GLY A 10 14.56 4.71 8.07
C GLY A 10 13.36 5.66 7.94
N LEU A 11 12.94 5.96 6.71
CA LEU A 11 11.76 6.80 6.47
C LEU A 11 10.47 6.09 6.91
N SER A 12 10.36 4.77 6.68
CA SER A 12 9.22 3.95 7.15
C SER A 12 9.14 3.87 8.68
N LEU A 13 10.29 3.90 9.37
CA LEU A 13 10.38 3.93 10.83
C LEU A 13 9.96 5.30 11.41
N ILE A 14 10.33 6.40 10.74
CA ILE A 14 9.89 7.75 11.09
C ILE A 14 8.38 7.89 10.93
N ASP A 15 7.82 7.34 9.86
CA ASP A 15 6.37 7.32 9.59
C ASP A 15 5.58 6.53 10.65
N ALA A 16 6.16 5.43 11.15
CA ALA A 16 5.57 4.63 12.21
C ALA A 16 5.60 5.34 13.58
N ALA A 17 6.46 6.35 13.75
CA ALA A 17 6.62 7.10 14.99
C ALA A 17 5.72 8.34 15.07
N ILE A 18 4.99 8.70 14.01
CA ILE A 18 4.06 9.85 14.03
C ILE A 18 2.74 9.43 14.71
N PRO A 19 2.39 10.00 15.89
CA PRO A 19 1.13 9.73 16.54
C PRO A 19 0.01 10.46 15.79
N LEU A 20 -0.96 9.71 15.24
CA LEU A 20 -2.03 10.28 14.43
C LEU A 20 -3.24 10.74 15.25
N PRO A 21 -3.92 11.82 14.81
CA PRO A 21 -5.03 12.44 15.53
C PRO A 21 -6.37 11.66 15.45
N LEU A 22 -6.45 10.56 14.71
CA LEU A 22 -7.69 9.80 14.50
C LEU A 22 -7.52 8.30 14.82
N PRO A 23 -8.18 7.78 15.88
CA PRO A 23 -8.15 6.36 16.19
C PRO A 23 -8.86 5.57 15.07
N GLY A 24 -8.13 4.65 14.43
CA GLY A 24 -8.69 3.67 13.48
C GLY A 24 -8.40 3.90 11.99
N VAL A 25 -7.89 5.07 11.59
CA VAL A 25 -7.46 5.35 10.20
C VAL A 25 -5.95 5.49 10.18
N LYS A 26 -5.23 4.39 9.91
CA LYS A 26 -3.80 4.49 9.61
C LYS A 26 -3.66 5.14 8.22
N PRO A 27 -2.92 6.26 8.10
CA PRO A 27 -2.62 6.82 6.79
C PRO A 27 -1.96 5.74 5.95
N GLY A 28 -2.30 5.71 4.66
CA GLY A 28 -1.88 4.66 3.73
C GLY A 28 -0.38 4.64 3.39
N LEU A 29 0.47 5.13 4.29
CA LEU A 29 1.93 5.17 4.25
C LEU A 29 2.52 3.81 3.84
N ALA A 30 1.97 2.75 4.42
CA ALA A 30 2.25 1.37 4.07
C ALA A 30 2.14 1.11 2.55
N ASN A 31 1.11 1.63 1.88
CA ASN A 31 0.92 1.47 0.45
C ASN A 31 1.80 2.43 -0.37
N ILE A 32 2.15 3.60 0.17
CA ILE A 32 3.12 4.53 -0.44
C ILE A 32 4.49 3.85 -0.56
N VAL A 33 4.96 3.19 0.50
CA VAL A 33 6.21 2.42 0.48
C VAL A 33 6.15 1.32 -0.58
N THR A 34 5.06 0.56 -0.66
CA THR A 34 4.87 -0.46 -1.70
C THR A 34 4.95 0.13 -3.11
N LEU A 35 4.33 1.30 -3.35
CA LEU A 35 4.35 1.99 -4.64
C LEU A 35 5.74 2.50 -5.01
N ILE A 36 6.46 3.11 -4.06
CA ILE A 36 7.84 3.58 -4.28
C ILE A 36 8.75 2.40 -4.59
N VAL A 37 8.64 1.31 -3.82
CA VAL A 37 9.44 0.10 -4.04
C VAL A 37 9.12 -0.53 -5.40
N LEU A 38 7.84 -0.59 -5.78
CA LEU A 38 7.42 -1.06 -7.09
C LEU A 38 8.02 -0.22 -8.21
N ALA A 39 7.99 1.11 -8.07
CA ALA A 39 8.49 2.03 -9.08
C ALA A 39 10.02 1.96 -9.27
N ARG A 40 10.79 1.75 -8.19
CA ARG A 40 12.26 1.77 -8.23
C ARG A 40 12.92 0.39 -8.35
N TYR A 41 12.37 -0.61 -7.69
CA TYR A 41 12.96 -1.95 -7.56
C TYR A 41 12.11 -3.05 -8.22
N GLY A 42 10.94 -2.71 -8.74
CA GLY A 42 10.06 -3.63 -9.44
C GLY A 42 9.18 -4.46 -8.52
N TRP A 43 8.40 -5.34 -9.15
CA TRP A 43 7.30 -6.05 -8.49
C TRP A 43 7.76 -7.05 -7.41
N ALA A 44 8.85 -7.79 -7.65
CA ALA A 44 9.35 -8.77 -6.69
C ALA A 44 9.75 -8.13 -5.35
N ALA A 45 10.41 -6.97 -5.39
CA ALA A 45 10.77 -6.22 -4.20
C ALA A 45 9.52 -5.68 -3.48
N ALA A 46 8.54 -5.18 -4.23
CA ALA A 46 7.28 -4.68 -3.68
C ALA A 46 6.49 -5.79 -2.97
N ALA A 47 6.48 -7.00 -3.55
CA ALA A 47 5.86 -8.18 -2.96
C ALA A 47 6.54 -8.57 -1.63
N TRP A 48 7.88 -8.58 -1.61
CA TRP A 48 8.63 -8.89 -0.39
C TRP A 48 8.36 -7.90 0.74
N VAL A 49 8.47 -6.60 0.47
CA VAL A 49 8.23 -5.53 1.47
C VAL A 49 6.80 -5.59 2.00
N THR A 50 5.83 -5.80 1.11
CA THR A 50 4.42 -5.91 1.48
C THR A 50 4.15 -7.15 2.32
N GLY A 51 4.75 -8.30 1.97
CA GLY A 51 4.65 -9.52 2.75
C GLY A 51 5.22 -9.32 4.15
N LEU A 52 6.47 -8.86 4.25
CA LEU A 52 7.13 -8.59 5.53
C LEU A 52 6.29 -7.66 6.42
N ARG A 53 5.71 -6.60 5.84
CA ARG A 53 4.80 -5.68 6.54
C ARG A 53 3.58 -6.39 7.14
N VAL A 54 2.94 -7.29 6.41
CA VAL A 54 1.74 -8.02 6.90
C VAL A 54 2.12 -8.98 8.03
N PHE A 55 3.21 -9.75 7.85
CA PHE A 55 3.70 -10.69 8.87
C PHE A 55 4.19 -9.96 10.12
N ALA A 56 5.05 -8.96 9.97
CA ALA A 56 5.57 -8.16 11.08
C ALA A 56 4.44 -7.40 11.79
N GLY A 57 3.50 -6.81 11.05
CA GLY A 57 2.35 -6.14 11.63
C GLY A 57 1.50 -7.08 12.48
N GLY A 58 1.23 -8.30 11.99
CA GLY A 58 0.50 -9.32 12.74
C GLY A 58 1.22 -9.77 14.00
N LEU A 59 2.53 -10.00 13.93
CA LEU A 59 3.34 -10.43 15.06
C LEU A 59 3.48 -9.33 16.13
N LEU A 60 3.84 -8.12 15.70
CA LEU A 60 4.13 -6.99 16.60
C LEU A 60 2.87 -6.48 17.31
N LEU A 61 1.73 -6.50 16.63
CA LEU A 61 0.45 -6.04 17.19
C LEU A 61 -0.35 -7.19 17.82
N GLY A 62 0.23 -8.39 17.92
CA GLY A 62 -0.34 -9.54 18.64
C GLY A 62 -1.58 -10.16 18.00
N TYR A 63 -1.90 -9.82 16.75
CA TYR A 63 -3.06 -10.36 16.03
C TYR A 63 -2.67 -11.41 14.98
N PHE A 64 -1.46 -11.94 15.03
CA PHE A 64 -1.00 -13.00 14.13
C PHE A 64 -1.97 -14.20 14.16
N LEU A 65 -2.34 -14.71 12.98
CA LEU A 65 -3.37 -15.75 12.79
C LEU A 65 -4.80 -15.40 13.24
N SER A 66 -5.06 -14.16 13.67
CA SER A 66 -6.43 -13.68 13.91
C SER A 66 -7.17 -13.39 12.60
N PRO A 67 -8.50 -13.18 12.64
CA PRO A 67 -9.23 -12.72 11.48
C PRO A 67 -8.69 -11.42 10.86
N GLY A 68 -8.18 -10.51 11.67
CA GLY A 68 -7.55 -9.27 11.20
C GLY A 68 -6.28 -9.51 10.38
N PHE A 69 -5.50 -10.55 10.72
CA PHE A 69 -4.31 -10.92 9.96
C PHE A 69 -4.68 -11.40 8.55
N PHE A 70 -5.64 -12.32 8.43
CA PHE A 70 -6.09 -12.82 7.13
C PHE A 70 -6.74 -11.73 6.28
N MET A 71 -7.50 -10.81 6.90
CA MET A 71 -8.03 -9.62 6.22
C MET A 71 -6.89 -8.77 5.63
N SER A 72 -5.86 -8.47 6.41
CA SER A 72 -4.69 -7.72 5.92
C SER A 72 -3.93 -8.47 4.82
N LEU A 73 -3.78 -9.79 4.96
CA LEU A 73 -3.08 -10.63 4.00
C LEU A 73 -3.82 -10.69 2.66
N THR A 74 -5.12 -10.98 2.66
CA THR A 74 -5.91 -11.06 1.44
C THR A 74 -5.97 -9.71 0.73
N GLY A 75 -6.18 -8.61 1.46
CA GLY A 75 -6.11 -7.28 0.86
C GLY A 75 -4.74 -6.99 0.24
N ALA A 76 -3.65 -7.34 0.93
CA ALA A 76 -2.30 -7.16 0.42
C ALA A 76 -2.03 -7.99 -0.85
N LEU A 77 -2.48 -9.24 -0.89
CA LEU A 77 -2.34 -10.12 -2.05
C LEU A 77 -3.09 -9.58 -3.26
N PHE A 78 -4.35 -9.18 -3.10
CA PHE A 78 -5.15 -8.61 -4.19
C PHE A 78 -4.51 -7.32 -4.71
N SER A 79 -4.07 -6.45 -3.80
CA SER A 79 -3.35 -5.22 -4.14
C SER A 79 -2.08 -5.50 -4.95
N LEU A 80 -1.25 -6.46 -4.55
CA LEU A 80 -0.04 -6.86 -5.28
C LEU A 80 -0.33 -7.45 -6.65
N LEU A 81 -1.35 -8.29 -6.77
CA LEU A 81 -1.76 -8.88 -8.06
C LEU A 81 -2.20 -7.78 -9.02
N THR A 82 -3.04 -6.86 -8.56
CA THR A 82 -3.49 -5.71 -9.35
C THR A 82 -2.33 -4.80 -9.72
N LEU A 83 -1.39 -4.54 -8.82
CA LEU A 83 -0.16 -3.79 -9.14
C LEU A 83 0.72 -4.51 -10.15
N GLY A 84 0.83 -5.84 -10.09
CA GLY A 84 1.59 -6.63 -11.06
C GLY A 84 1.01 -6.53 -12.47
N LEU A 85 -0.32 -6.49 -12.58
CA LEU A 85 -1.00 -6.25 -13.86
C LEU A 85 -0.88 -4.78 -14.30
N ALA A 86 -1.11 -3.85 -13.39
CA ALA A 86 -1.08 -2.42 -13.66
C ALA A 86 0.32 -1.91 -14.05
N TYR A 87 1.37 -2.53 -13.52
CA TYR A 87 2.76 -2.22 -13.86
C TYR A 87 3.11 -2.59 -15.31
N ARG A 88 2.38 -3.54 -15.93
CA ARG A 88 2.56 -3.92 -17.35
C ARG A 88 1.81 -2.99 -18.32
N LEU A 89 0.96 -2.10 -17.82
CA LEU A 89 0.19 -1.18 -18.66
C LEU A 89 1.06 0.02 -19.12
N PRO A 90 0.66 0.73 -20.19
CA PRO A 90 1.40 1.88 -20.70
C PRO A 90 1.53 3.00 -19.66
N ARG A 91 2.76 3.33 -19.29
CA ARG A 91 3.09 4.36 -18.28
C ARG A 91 2.55 5.76 -18.59
N ARG A 92 2.27 6.05 -19.87
CA ARG A 92 1.67 7.32 -20.31
C ARG A 92 0.26 7.57 -19.74
N TRP A 93 -0.50 6.50 -19.46
CA TRP A 93 -1.86 6.60 -18.89
C TRP A 93 -1.93 6.05 -17.46
N PHE A 94 -1.06 5.10 -17.11
CA PHE A 94 -1.01 4.43 -15.82
C PHE A 94 0.22 4.87 -15.02
N GLY A 95 0.13 6.06 -14.43
CA GLY A 95 1.14 6.59 -13.51
C GLY A 95 0.96 6.09 -12.06
N PRO A 96 1.79 6.58 -11.12
CA PRO A 96 1.75 6.17 -9.72
C PRO A 96 0.40 6.43 -9.03
N VAL A 97 -0.32 7.48 -9.45
CA VAL A 97 -1.68 7.76 -8.96
C VAL A 97 -2.66 6.67 -9.35
N SER A 98 -2.68 6.28 -10.63
CA SER A 98 -3.55 5.21 -11.13
C SER A 98 -3.22 3.87 -10.45
N TRP A 99 -1.93 3.56 -10.27
CA TRP A 99 -1.49 2.36 -9.54
C TRP A 99 -1.99 2.36 -8.10
N SER A 100 -1.89 3.49 -7.41
CA SER A 100 -2.36 3.64 -6.03
C SER A 100 -3.87 3.44 -5.89
N ILE A 101 -4.65 4.05 -6.79
CA ILE A 101 -6.11 3.90 -6.80
C ILE A 101 -6.48 2.43 -7.03
N LEU A 102 -5.93 1.79 -8.08
CA LEU A 102 -6.19 0.39 -8.38
C LEU A 102 -5.79 -0.53 -7.21
N ALA A 103 -4.64 -0.28 -6.60
CA ALA A 103 -4.16 -1.01 -5.44
C ALA A 103 -5.08 -0.86 -4.23
N ALA A 104 -5.61 0.34 -3.97
CA ALA A 104 -6.52 0.61 -2.85
C ALA A 104 -7.87 -0.08 -3.04
N PHE A 105 -8.44 -0.02 -4.24
CA PHE A 105 -9.67 -0.74 -4.59
C PHE A 105 -9.49 -2.25 -4.48
N ALA A 106 -8.39 -2.79 -5.00
CA ALA A 106 -8.10 -4.22 -4.89
C ALA A 106 -7.89 -4.65 -3.43
N HIS A 107 -7.22 -3.83 -2.61
CA HIS A 107 -7.00 -4.11 -1.20
C HIS A 107 -8.31 -4.22 -0.42
N ILE A 108 -9.15 -3.19 -0.51
CA ILE A 108 -10.44 -3.13 0.17
C ILE A 108 -11.40 -4.17 -0.42
N GLY A 109 -11.41 -4.36 -1.73
CA GLY A 109 -12.20 -5.39 -2.39
C GLY A 109 -11.85 -6.80 -1.91
N GLY A 110 -10.56 -7.13 -1.83
CA GLY A 110 -10.09 -8.41 -1.29
C GLY A 110 -10.50 -8.63 0.17
N GLN A 111 -10.42 -7.58 0.99
CA GLN A 111 -10.90 -7.60 2.38
C GLN A 111 -12.41 -7.86 2.45
N LEU A 112 -13.22 -7.17 1.64
CA LEU A 112 -14.67 -7.36 1.62
C LEU A 112 -15.07 -8.76 1.14
N VAL A 113 -14.38 -9.30 0.12
CA VAL A 113 -14.59 -10.67 -0.35
C VAL A 113 -14.30 -11.67 0.77
N LEU A 114 -13.17 -11.54 1.47
CA LEU A 114 -12.85 -12.43 2.58
C LEU A 114 -13.85 -12.28 3.74
N ALA A 115 -14.19 -11.04 4.11
CA ALA A 115 -15.15 -10.76 5.18
C ALA A 115 -16.52 -11.40 4.89
N ARG A 116 -16.98 -11.34 3.64
CA ARG A 116 -18.24 -11.97 3.23
C ARG A 116 -18.19 -13.49 3.33
N LEU A 117 -17.09 -14.09 2.88
CA LEU A 117 -16.95 -15.55 2.82
C LEU A 117 -16.73 -16.17 4.21
N TRP A 118 -16.13 -15.45 5.15
CA TRP A 118 -15.70 -16.02 6.43
C TRP A 118 -16.42 -15.48 7.67
N LEU A 119 -16.71 -14.17 7.73
CA LEU A 119 -17.16 -13.52 8.97
C LEU A 119 -18.64 -13.16 8.94
N ILE A 120 -19.11 -12.55 7.85
CA ILE A 120 -20.45 -11.95 7.79
C ILE A 120 -21.16 -12.43 6.51
N PRO A 121 -21.84 -13.59 6.56
CA PRO A 121 -22.62 -14.13 5.43
C PRO A 121 -23.98 -13.42 5.27
N HIS A 122 -24.02 -12.09 5.42
CA HIS A 122 -25.25 -11.29 5.37
C HIS A 122 -25.07 -10.10 4.43
N ASN A 123 -26.13 -9.69 3.73
CA ASN A 123 -26.07 -8.66 2.69
C ASN A 123 -25.77 -7.24 3.21
N GLY A 124 -25.75 -7.02 4.53
CA GLY A 124 -25.43 -5.71 5.13
C GLY A 124 -24.05 -5.17 4.71
N LEU A 125 -23.10 -6.05 4.37
CA LEU A 125 -21.78 -5.64 3.87
C LEU A 125 -21.87 -4.86 2.54
N PHE A 126 -22.85 -5.17 1.68
CA PHE A 126 -23.02 -4.47 0.40
C PHE A 126 -23.44 -3.02 0.54
N LEU A 127 -24.17 -2.69 1.61
CA LEU A 127 -24.57 -1.31 1.90
C LEU A 127 -23.35 -0.44 2.25
N MET A 128 -22.27 -1.05 2.75
CA MET A 128 -21.02 -0.37 3.11
C MET A 128 -20.03 -0.26 1.94
N VAL A 129 -20.21 -1.04 0.87
CA VAL A 129 -19.36 -1.00 -0.33
C VAL A 129 -19.19 0.43 -0.89
N PRO A 130 -20.25 1.25 -1.10
CA PRO A 130 -20.06 2.61 -1.63
C PRO A 130 -19.21 3.48 -0.69
N PHE A 131 -19.37 3.34 0.63
CA PHE A 131 -18.56 4.06 1.59
C PHE A 131 -17.08 3.66 1.51
N PHE A 132 -16.81 2.35 1.46
CA PHE A 132 -15.46 1.82 1.29
C PHE A 132 -14.84 2.17 -0.07
N ALA A 133 -15.63 2.26 -1.13
CA ALA A 133 -15.18 2.68 -2.46
C ALA A 133 -14.75 4.16 -2.46
N VAL A 134 -15.51 5.04 -1.81
CA VAL A 134 -15.13 6.44 -1.64
C VAL A 134 -13.83 6.54 -0.83
N ALA A 135 -13.71 5.81 0.28
CA ALA A 135 -12.48 5.76 1.05
C ALA A 135 -11.28 5.25 0.21
N ALA A 136 -11.46 4.16 -0.54
CA ALA A 136 -10.45 3.62 -1.45
C ALA A 136 -9.97 4.66 -2.46
N LEU A 137 -10.90 5.42 -3.05
CA LEU A 137 -10.60 6.46 -4.01
C LEU A 137 -9.81 7.61 -3.37
N VAL A 138 -10.30 8.14 -2.24
CA VAL A 138 -9.67 9.26 -1.54
C VAL A 138 -8.26 8.90 -1.09
N PHE A 139 -8.09 7.79 -0.38
CA PHE A 139 -6.76 7.34 0.07
C PHE A 139 -5.89 6.94 -1.13
N GLY A 140 -6.46 6.32 -2.15
CA GLY A 140 -5.76 5.98 -3.39
C GLY A 140 -5.15 7.22 -4.07
N ILE A 141 -5.93 8.29 -4.23
CA ILE A 141 -5.44 9.55 -4.81
C ILE A 141 -4.35 10.16 -3.93
N ILE A 142 -4.59 10.31 -2.63
CA ILE A 142 -3.64 10.92 -1.68
C ILE A 142 -2.30 10.18 -1.71
N ASN A 143 -2.34 8.86 -1.54
CA ASN A 143 -1.12 8.02 -1.53
C ASN A 143 -0.40 8.09 -2.88
N GLY A 144 -1.15 8.15 -3.98
CA GLY A 144 -0.60 8.24 -5.33
C GLY A 144 0.11 9.56 -5.60
N LEU A 145 -0.48 10.68 -5.18
CA LEU A 145 0.12 12.01 -5.29
C LEU A 145 1.38 12.11 -4.44
N LEU A 146 1.32 11.62 -3.19
CA LEU A 146 2.47 11.63 -2.29
C LEU A 146 3.60 10.73 -2.82
N ALA A 147 3.30 9.53 -3.31
CA ALA A 147 4.29 8.67 -3.97
C ALA A 147 4.91 9.34 -5.20
N THR A 148 4.13 10.07 -5.99
CA THR A 148 4.63 10.80 -7.18
C THR A 148 5.60 11.91 -6.77
N ARG A 149 5.26 12.71 -5.75
CA ARG A 149 6.12 13.77 -5.21
C ARG A 149 7.42 13.21 -4.67
N LEU A 150 7.35 12.17 -3.83
CA LEU A 150 8.52 11.51 -3.25
C LEU A 150 9.42 10.90 -4.33
N LEU A 151 8.85 10.28 -5.37
CA LEU A 151 9.65 9.75 -6.48
C LEU A 151 10.38 10.86 -7.24
N ALA A 152 9.76 12.01 -7.44
CA ALA A 152 10.40 13.16 -8.11
C ALA A 152 11.55 13.75 -7.29
N GLU A 153 11.36 13.93 -5.98
CA GLU A 153 12.41 14.41 -5.06
C GLU A 153 13.61 13.44 -5.00
N LEU A 154 13.33 12.13 -4.95
CA LEU A 154 14.39 11.11 -4.97
C LEU A 154 15.19 11.12 -6.27
N SER A 155 14.57 11.41 -7.41
CA SER A 155 15.26 11.55 -8.69
C SER A 155 16.13 12.82 -8.75
N ALA A 156 15.63 13.94 -8.23
CA ALA A 156 16.38 15.21 -8.20
C ALA A 156 17.65 15.11 -7.34
N ASN A 157 17.56 14.51 -6.15
CA ASN A 157 18.71 14.35 -5.26
C ASN A 157 19.79 13.42 -5.85
N GLN A 158 19.40 12.43 -6.67
CA GLN A 158 20.38 11.56 -7.34
C GLN A 158 21.18 12.32 -8.38
N SER A 159 20.54 13.22 -9.13
CA SER A 159 21.26 14.05 -10.10
C SER A 159 22.21 15.05 -9.43
N GLU A 160 21.90 15.59 -8.26
CA GLU A 160 22.83 16.48 -7.55
C GLU A 160 24.09 15.74 -7.08
N VAL A 161 23.94 14.51 -6.54
CA VAL A 161 25.07 13.70 -6.06
C VAL A 161 25.94 13.17 -7.22
N GLU A 162 25.35 12.88 -8.38
CA GLU A 162 26.12 12.43 -9.56
C GLU A 162 26.91 13.57 -10.23
N ASN A 163 26.45 14.81 -10.07
CA ASN A 163 27.08 16.01 -10.64
C ASN A 163 28.05 16.74 -9.67
N ALA A 164 28.22 16.25 -8.44
CA ALA A 164 29.10 16.81 -7.41
C ALA A 164 30.41 16.01 -7.28
#